data_AF-E5A711-F1
#
_entry.id   AF-E5A711-F1
#
_cell.length_a   1.000
_cell.length_b   1.000
_cell.length_c   1.000
_cell.angle_alpha   90.00
_cell.angle_beta   90.00
_cell.angle_gamma   90.00
#
_symmetry.space_group_name_H-M   'P 1'
#
loop_
_entity.id
_entity.type
_entity.pdbx_description
1 polymer ?
#
loop_
_entity_poly.entity_id
_entity_poly.type
_entity_poly.pdbx_seq_one_letter_code
_entity_poly.pdbx_strand_id
1 'polypeptide(L)'
;MTGQSSMETSHLSHQQDLIDPSSHPNGRQDRSLRRRTYTESIFVQCEPTTMCNGHSTRVSQGGSIAVLRPTSHFARLQPEEEMLLLFSNQFSNPGTSVEIQGWSEEEAQDQHWVVIHRDGDLSQPVRDTSNPLYSFSLGTRPKIVELPQRLDLGVGDAGIIGRRVSVMMGSIQGPLTVAEGIIGWN
;
A
#
# COMPACT_ATOMS: atom_id res chain seq x y z
N MET A 1 -29.04 -49.32 -33.91
CA MET A 1 -30.23 -48.76 -33.23
C MET A 1 -29.85 -47.35 -32.77
N THR A 2 -29.83 -46.34 -33.65
CA THR A 2 -30.91 -45.47 -34.17
C THR A 2 -31.57 -44.54 -33.15
N GLY A 3 -31.55 -43.24 -33.48
CA GLY A 3 -32.26 -42.10 -32.84
C GLY A 3 -31.26 -40.96 -32.59
N GLN A 4 -31.02 -39.95 -33.43
CA GLN A 4 -31.84 -39.09 -34.31
C GLN A 4 -32.98 -38.32 -33.59
N SER A 5 -32.80 -36.99 -33.46
CA SER A 5 -33.73 -35.88 -33.80
C SER A 5 -33.24 -34.61 -33.08
N SER A 6 -32.74 -33.53 -33.68
CA SER A 6 -33.24 -32.59 -34.72
C SER A 6 -34.31 -31.59 -34.24
N MET A 7 -34.09 -30.32 -34.66
CA MET A 7 -35.02 -29.19 -34.90
C MET A 7 -35.43 -28.36 -33.66
N GLU A 8 -35.62 -27.03 -33.69
CA GLU A 8 -35.61 -26.02 -34.77
C GLU A 8 -35.51 -24.59 -34.17
N THR A 9 -35.16 -23.65 -35.06
CA THR A 9 -35.38 -22.18 -35.20
C THR A 9 -36.62 -21.57 -34.48
N SER A 10 -36.87 -20.26 -34.29
CA SER A 10 -36.63 -19.04 -35.08
C SER A 10 -37.25 -17.79 -34.37
N HIS A 11 -36.87 -16.57 -34.81
CA HIS A 11 -37.71 -15.35 -34.97
C HIS A 11 -38.20 -14.56 -33.72
N LEU A 12 -38.51 -13.26 -33.71
CA LEU A 12 -38.27 -12.03 -34.51
C LEU A 12 -38.77 -10.85 -33.64
N SER A 13 -38.12 -9.67 -33.74
CA SER A 13 -38.64 -8.27 -33.64
C SER A 13 -39.85 -7.84 -32.76
N HIS A 14 -39.73 -6.69 -32.08
CA HIS A 14 -40.62 -5.49 -32.14
C HIS A 14 -40.03 -4.39 -31.20
N GLN A 15 -39.62 -3.21 -31.68
CA GLN A 15 -40.40 -1.99 -32.04
C GLN A 15 -40.66 -1.09 -30.80
N GLN A 16 -39.86 -0.03 -30.62
CA GLN A 16 -40.17 1.43 -30.78
C GLN A 16 -41.26 1.96 -29.85
N ASP A 17 -40.93 3.02 -29.09
CA ASP A 17 -41.81 4.18 -28.98
C ASP A 17 -41.01 5.48 -28.74
N LEU A 18 -41.46 6.49 -29.49
CA LEU A 18 -40.99 7.87 -29.62
C LEU A 18 -41.82 8.79 -28.69
N ILE A 19 -41.52 10.09 -28.70
CA ILE A 19 -42.26 11.29 -28.19
C ILE A 19 -41.47 12.00 -27.06
N ASP A 20 -41.23 13.31 -27.02
CA ASP A 20 -41.17 14.45 -27.95
C ASP A 20 -40.62 15.64 -27.11
N PRO A 21 -39.87 16.62 -27.65
CA PRO A 21 -39.34 17.75 -26.91
C PRO A 21 -40.21 19.00 -27.08
N SER A 22 -40.33 19.83 -26.03
CA SER A 22 -40.30 21.31 -26.08
C SER A 22 -41.04 21.97 -24.91
N SER A 23 -40.35 22.90 -24.23
CA SER A 23 -40.86 24.27 -24.01
C SER A 23 -39.82 25.11 -23.22
N HIS A 24 -39.09 25.95 -23.95
CA HIS A 24 -38.57 27.26 -23.50
C HIS A 24 -39.75 28.26 -23.30
N PRO A 25 -39.62 29.50 -22.75
CA PRO A 25 -38.41 30.35 -22.74
C PRO A 25 -38.21 31.36 -21.56
N ASN A 26 -37.08 32.07 -21.67
CA ASN A 26 -36.80 33.48 -21.31
C ASN A 26 -36.46 33.91 -19.87
N GLY A 27 -35.23 34.45 -19.75
CA GLY A 27 -34.80 35.32 -18.66
C GLY A 27 -33.40 35.90 -18.91
N ARG A 28 -33.34 36.99 -19.69
CA ARG A 28 -32.14 37.74 -20.09
C ARG A 28 -31.84 38.84 -19.05
N GLN A 29 -30.59 38.95 -18.57
CA GLN A 29 -29.92 40.15 -18.00
C GLN A 29 -28.46 39.74 -17.70
N ASP A 30 -27.48 40.00 -18.57
CA ASP A 30 -26.65 41.21 -18.68
C ASP A 30 -26.05 41.71 -17.34
N ARG A 31 -24.75 41.47 -17.11
CA ARG A 31 -23.70 42.51 -16.95
C ARG A 31 -22.39 41.98 -16.36
N SER A 32 -21.36 42.13 -17.19
CA SER A 32 -20.05 42.75 -16.87
C SER A 32 -19.14 42.20 -15.74
N LEU A 33 -17.89 41.94 -16.16
CA LEU A 33 -16.64 42.37 -15.51
C LEU A 33 -16.19 41.65 -14.22
N ARG A 34 -15.23 40.72 -14.36
CA ARG A 34 -13.79 40.95 -14.07
C ARG A 34 -13.01 39.63 -13.95
N ARG A 35 -11.89 39.57 -14.68
CA ARG A 35 -10.76 38.67 -14.41
C ARG A 35 -10.36 38.76 -12.94
N ARG A 36 -10.20 37.61 -12.26
CA ARG A 36 -9.22 37.41 -11.20
C ARG A 36 -8.70 35.97 -11.25
N THR A 37 -7.53 35.82 -11.83
CA THR A 37 -6.58 34.77 -11.52
C THR A 37 -5.98 35.07 -10.15
N TYR A 38 -6.12 34.18 -9.17
CA TYR A 38 -5.18 34.04 -8.05
C TYR A 38 -5.20 32.58 -7.59
N THR A 39 -4.16 31.84 -7.95
CA THR A 39 -3.70 30.66 -7.24
C THR A 39 -3.15 31.12 -5.89
N GLU A 40 -3.89 30.91 -4.80
CA GLU A 40 -3.34 30.95 -3.46
C GLU A 40 -2.80 29.56 -3.12
N SER A 41 -1.47 29.43 -3.23
CA SER A 41 -0.72 28.34 -2.65
C SER A 41 -0.78 28.47 -1.12
N ILE A 42 -1.54 27.60 -0.47
CA ILE A 42 -1.51 27.46 0.99
C ILE A 42 -0.17 26.80 1.35
N PHE A 43 0.83 27.62 1.69
CA PHE A 43 1.99 27.16 2.44
C PHE A 43 1.55 26.95 3.88
N VAL A 44 1.35 25.70 4.29
CA VAL A 44 1.25 25.35 5.71
C VAL A 44 2.64 25.51 6.30
N GLN A 45 2.91 26.66 6.91
CA GLN A 45 4.08 26.87 7.76
C GLN A 45 3.83 26.15 9.09
N CYS A 46 4.43 24.97 9.26
CA CYS A 46 4.59 24.40 10.59
C CYS A 46 5.63 25.26 11.34
N GLU A 47 5.22 25.91 12.43
CA GLU A 47 6.16 26.62 13.28
C GLU A 47 7.12 25.63 13.99
N PRO A 48 8.41 25.97 14.10
CA PRO A 48 9.40 25.06 14.64
C PRO A 48 9.45 25.14 16.17
N THR A 49 8.88 24.16 16.86
CA THR A 49 9.34 23.87 18.23
C THR A 49 10.68 23.16 18.14
N THR A 50 11.70 23.87 18.59
CA THR A 50 13.11 23.53 18.70
C THR A 50 13.37 22.14 19.28
N MET A 51 14.12 21.32 18.54
CA MET A 51 15.27 20.52 18.99
C MET A 51 15.81 19.69 17.80
N CYS A 52 16.46 20.34 16.83
CA CYS A 52 17.22 19.67 15.76
C CYS A 52 18.54 20.43 15.50
N ASN A 53 19.64 19.96 16.08
CA ASN A 53 20.99 20.43 15.74
C ASN A 53 21.40 19.84 14.38
N GLY A 54 21.12 20.57 13.30
CA GLY A 54 21.58 20.24 11.94
C GLY A 54 20.48 20.48 10.91
N HIS A 55 20.67 21.47 10.05
CA HIS A 55 19.78 21.69 8.92
C HIS A 55 19.97 20.55 7.91
N SER A 56 19.14 19.52 7.99
CA SER A 56 18.95 18.60 6.87
C SER A 56 18.22 19.36 5.76
N THR A 57 18.84 19.48 4.59
CA THR A 57 18.17 19.98 3.37
C THR A 57 17.17 18.99 2.81
N ARG A 58 17.12 17.77 3.36
CA ARG A 58 16.18 16.72 2.99
C ARG A 58 14.87 16.96 3.73
N VAL A 59 13.84 17.40 3.01
CA VAL A 59 12.47 17.39 3.51
C VAL A 59 12.10 15.94 3.78
N SER A 60 11.91 15.56 5.04
CA SER A 60 11.32 14.26 5.35
C SER A 60 9.92 14.26 4.75
N GLN A 61 9.67 13.37 3.79
CA GLN A 61 8.36 13.28 3.14
C GLN A 61 7.30 12.60 4.03
N GLY A 62 7.64 12.28 5.29
CA GLY A 62 6.75 11.60 6.21
C GLY A 62 6.58 10.13 5.83
N GLY A 63 7.54 9.30 6.24
CA GLY A 63 7.48 7.87 6.00
C GLY A 63 8.57 7.11 6.76
N SER A 64 8.49 5.79 6.69
CA SER A 64 9.47 4.88 7.28
C SER A 64 9.95 3.88 6.23
N ILE A 65 11.15 3.35 6.41
CA ILE A 65 11.76 2.37 5.51
C ILE A 65 12.35 1.23 6.33
N ALA A 66 12.23 0.01 5.84
CA ALA A 66 13.04 -1.11 6.29
C ALA A 66 13.84 -1.66 5.14
N VAL A 67 15.16 -1.74 5.32
CA VAL A 67 16.05 -2.49 4.45
C VAL A 67 16.12 -3.91 4.99
N LEU A 68 15.63 -4.87 4.21
CA LEU A 68 15.53 -6.26 4.58
C LEU A 68 16.68 -7.05 3.96
N ARG A 69 17.30 -7.89 4.78
CA ARG A 69 18.29 -8.85 4.33
C ARG A 69 17.66 -10.24 4.27
N PRO A 70 17.87 -11.00 3.18
CA PRO A 70 17.47 -12.40 3.13
C PRO A 70 18.08 -13.21 4.28
N THR A 71 17.32 -14.11 4.87
CA THR A 71 17.87 -15.06 5.84
C THR A 71 18.80 -16.05 5.16
N SER A 72 19.74 -16.66 5.88
CA SER A 72 20.74 -17.58 5.29
C SER A 72 20.15 -18.76 4.51
N HIS A 73 18.92 -19.16 4.85
CA HIS A 73 18.19 -20.21 4.12
C HIS A 73 17.66 -19.71 2.78
N PHE A 74 17.20 -18.46 2.72
CA PHE A 74 16.65 -17.84 1.52
C PHE A 74 17.72 -17.27 0.59
N ALA A 75 18.80 -16.70 1.15
CA ALA A 75 19.95 -16.16 0.41
C ALA A 75 20.68 -17.19 -0.47
N ARG A 76 20.50 -18.50 -0.21
CA ARG A 76 21.05 -19.56 -1.06
C ARG A 76 20.25 -19.81 -2.33
N LEU A 77 18.99 -19.38 -2.32
CA LEU A 77 18.05 -19.60 -3.43
C LEU A 77 18.02 -18.40 -4.38
N GLN A 78 18.42 -17.21 -3.92
CA GLN A 78 18.28 -15.96 -4.66
C GLN A 78 19.53 -15.07 -4.54
N PRO A 79 19.90 -14.32 -5.60
CA PRO A 79 20.96 -13.31 -5.52
C PRO A 79 20.60 -12.20 -4.53
N GLU A 80 21.63 -11.59 -3.93
CA GLU A 80 21.57 -10.60 -2.84
C GLU A 80 20.97 -9.24 -3.25
N GLU A 81 19.78 -9.20 -3.84
CA GLU A 81 19.06 -7.93 -4.00
C GLU A 81 18.44 -7.51 -2.66
N GLU A 82 18.72 -6.28 -2.25
CA GLU A 82 18.14 -5.70 -1.03
C GLU A 82 16.63 -5.53 -1.23
N MET A 83 15.84 -6.11 -0.32
CA MET A 83 14.39 -5.91 -0.30
C MET A 83 14.06 -4.71 0.56
N LEU A 84 13.13 -3.87 0.11
CA LEU A 84 12.71 -2.67 0.84
C LEU A 84 11.22 -2.74 1.17
N LEU A 85 10.87 -2.33 2.38
CA LEU A 85 9.50 -1.98 2.76
C LEU A 85 9.43 -0.48 3.03
N LEU A 86 8.56 0.22 2.30
CA LEU A 86 8.32 1.65 2.46
C LEU A 86 6.94 1.86 3.04
N PHE A 87 6.87 2.58 4.16
CA PHE A 87 5.63 2.86 4.88
C PHE A 87 5.30 4.35 4.74
N SER A 88 4.08 4.67 4.34
CA SER A 88 3.62 6.06 4.24
C SER A 88 2.18 6.22 4.72
N ASN A 89 1.93 7.32 5.41
CA ASN A 89 0.59 7.73 5.82
C ASN A 89 0.21 8.98 5.02
N GLN A 90 -0.65 8.82 4.02
CA GLN A 90 -1.12 9.96 3.23
C GLN A 90 -2.28 10.66 3.95
N PHE A 91 -2.40 11.99 3.83
CA PHE A 91 -3.53 12.71 4.41
C PHE A 91 -4.87 12.33 3.78
N SER A 92 -4.85 11.88 2.52
CA SER A 92 -6.01 11.47 1.74
C SER A 92 -6.53 10.07 2.09
N ASN A 93 -5.74 9.24 2.78
CA ASN A 93 -6.10 7.88 3.13
C ASN A 93 -6.06 7.71 4.67
N PRO A 94 -7.13 7.21 5.32
CA PRO A 94 -7.09 6.96 6.76
C PRO A 94 -6.07 5.89 7.17
N GLY A 95 -5.64 5.03 6.25
CA GLY A 95 -4.73 3.90 6.50
C GLY A 95 -3.24 4.18 6.26
N THR A 96 -2.47 3.09 6.20
CA THR A 96 -1.04 3.10 5.85
C THR A 96 -0.81 2.38 4.53
N SER A 97 -0.09 3.03 3.63
CA SER A 97 0.37 2.42 2.38
C SER A 97 1.74 1.77 2.61
N VAL A 98 1.89 0.52 2.20
CA VAL A 98 3.13 -0.26 2.31
C VAL A 98 3.58 -0.68 0.93
N GLU A 99 4.69 -0.13 0.44
CA GLU A 99 5.29 -0.50 -0.83
C GLU A 99 6.46 -1.47 -0.63
N ILE A 100 6.54 -2.48 -1.49
CA ILE A 100 7.60 -3.48 -1.49
C ILE A 100 8.45 -3.33 -2.75
N GLN A 101 9.76 -3.22 -2.56
CA GLN A 101 10.75 -3.18 -3.65
C GLN A 101 11.78 -4.31 -3.50
N GLY A 102 12.42 -4.70 -4.59
CA GLY A 102 13.36 -5.83 -4.62
C GLY A 102 12.70 -7.21 -4.56
N TRP A 103 11.38 -7.29 -4.79
CA TRP A 103 10.61 -8.54 -4.80
C TRP A 103 10.43 -9.05 -6.24
N SER A 104 10.81 -10.29 -6.53
CA SER A 104 10.66 -10.89 -7.87
C SER A 104 9.21 -11.28 -8.16
N GLU A 105 8.83 -11.37 -9.44
CA GLU A 105 7.46 -11.76 -9.80
C GLU A 105 7.13 -13.23 -9.50
N GLU A 106 8.14 -14.11 -9.45
CA GLU A 106 7.96 -15.54 -9.17
C GLU A 106 7.61 -15.76 -7.69
N GLU A 107 8.22 -14.99 -6.79
CA GLU A 107 7.95 -15.02 -5.35
C GLU A 107 6.56 -14.46 -5.00
N ALA A 108 5.95 -13.67 -5.89
CA ALA A 108 4.61 -13.13 -5.67
C ALA A 108 3.50 -14.20 -5.73
N GLN A 109 3.82 -15.43 -6.14
CA GLN A 109 2.86 -16.55 -6.17
C GLN A 109 2.64 -17.17 -4.79
N ASP A 110 3.62 -17.10 -3.91
CA ASP A 110 3.54 -17.66 -2.57
C ASP A 110 2.83 -16.70 -1.60
N GLN A 111 2.18 -17.27 -0.59
CA GLN A 111 1.51 -16.49 0.45
C GLN A 111 2.55 -15.88 1.40
N HIS A 112 2.76 -14.58 1.25
CA HIS A 112 3.67 -13.79 2.08
C HIS A 112 2.91 -12.91 3.07
N TRP A 113 3.53 -12.65 4.21
CA TRP A 113 3.04 -11.67 5.17
C TRP A 113 4.17 -10.99 5.92
N VAL A 114 3.92 -9.77 6.35
CA VAL A 114 4.85 -8.98 7.17
C VAL A 114 4.47 -9.15 8.63
N VAL A 115 5.49 -9.28 9.47
CA VAL A 115 5.39 -9.23 10.92
C VAL A 115 6.29 -8.11 11.44
N ILE A 116 5.70 -7.12 12.13
CA ILE A 116 6.45 -6.10 12.87
C ILE A 116 6.49 -6.55 14.33
N HIS A 117 7.70 -6.77 14.84
CA HIS A 117 7.95 -7.25 16.19
C HIS A 117 7.99 -6.11 17.19
N ARG A 118 7.89 -6.43 18.48
CA ARG A 118 7.95 -5.41 19.55
C ARG A 118 9.37 -4.96 19.88
N ASP A 119 10.36 -5.80 19.59
CA ASP A 119 11.79 -5.51 19.78
C ASP A 119 12.44 -5.06 18.46
N GLY A 120 13.72 -4.67 18.54
CA GLY A 120 14.58 -4.31 17.41
C GLY A 120 15.88 -5.13 17.37
N ASP A 121 15.88 -6.35 17.91
CA ASP A 121 17.09 -7.16 18.06
C ASP A 121 17.20 -8.21 16.95
N LEU A 122 18.12 -7.99 16.01
CA LEU A 122 18.47 -8.96 14.95
C LEU A 122 19.52 -9.99 15.40
N SER A 123 20.08 -9.89 16.61
CA SER A 123 21.12 -10.83 17.08
C SER A 123 20.58 -12.22 17.41
N GLN A 124 19.26 -12.34 17.57
CA GLN A 124 18.59 -13.57 17.91
C GLN A 124 17.54 -13.91 16.84
N PRO A 125 17.41 -15.20 16.46
CA PRO A 125 16.34 -15.62 15.58
C PRO A 125 14.99 -15.30 16.23
N VAL A 126 13.97 -15.09 15.39
CA VAL A 126 12.59 -14.90 15.85
C VAL A 126 12.15 -16.16 16.60
N ARG A 127 12.02 -16.08 17.92
CA ARG A 127 11.62 -17.22 18.76
C ARG A 127 10.11 -17.32 18.92
N ASP A 128 9.40 -16.20 18.80
CA ASP A 128 7.97 -16.12 19.04
C ASP A 128 7.33 -15.11 18.10
N THR A 129 6.43 -15.60 17.25
CA THR A 129 5.59 -14.79 16.36
C THR A 129 4.16 -14.64 16.87
N SER A 130 3.85 -15.14 18.07
CA SER A 130 2.49 -15.18 18.63
C SER A 130 1.97 -13.84 19.15
N ASN A 131 2.88 -12.90 19.47
CA ASN A 131 2.52 -11.56 19.96
C ASN A 131 3.22 -10.44 19.16
N PRO A 132 2.93 -10.32 17.86
CA PRO A 132 3.48 -9.25 17.05
C PRO A 132 2.88 -7.90 17.44
N LEU A 133 3.58 -6.80 17.13
CA LEU A 133 2.98 -5.47 17.19
C LEU A 133 1.96 -5.30 16.05
N TYR A 134 2.37 -5.70 14.84
CA TYR A 134 1.50 -5.71 13.66
C TYR A 134 1.79 -6.95 12.82
N SER A 135 0.76 -7.47 12.15
CA SER A 135 0.89 -8.54 11.15
C SER A 135 -0.12 -8.31 10.03
N PHE A 136 0.32 -8.40 8.78
CA PHE A 136 -0.55 -8.19 7.62
C PHE A 136 -0.02 -8.94 6.39
N SER A 137 -0.94 -9.43 5.56
CA SER A 137 -0.61 -10.16 4.34
C SER A 137 -0.09 -9.23 3.25
N LEU A 138 0.92 -9.72 2.53
CA LEU A 138 1.36 -9.14 1.27
C LEU A 138 0.55 -9.85 0.18
N GLY A 139 -0.36 -9.14 -0.47
CA GLY A 139 -1.16 -9.72 -1.54
C GLY A 139 -0.28 -10.26 -2.69
N THR A 140 -0.84 -11.10 -3.55
CA THR A 140 -0.14 -11.64 -4.73
C THR A 140 0.19 -10.58 -5.79
N ARG A 141 -0.52 -9.44 -5.75
CA ARG A 141 -0.34 -8.17 -6.48
C ARG A 141 -1.38 -7.19 -5.92
N PRO A 142 -1.14 -5.87 -5.87
CA PRO A 142 0.02 -5.11 -6.37
C PRO A 142 1.18 -4.98 -5.35
N LYS A 143 2.32 -4.41 -5.80
CA LYS A 143 3.52 -4.10 -4.98
C LYS A 143 3.25 -3.12 -3.83
N ILE A 144 2.07 -2.51 -3.81
CA ILE A 144 1.60 -1.59 -2.77
C ILE A 144 0.43 -2.26 -2.07
N VAL A 145 0.51 -2.36 -0.75
CA VAL A 145 -0.55 -2.88 0.12
C VAL A 145 -1.11 -1.71 0.92
N GLU A 146 -2.41 -1.47 0.80
CA GLU A 146 -3.12 -0.50 1.60
C GLU A 146 -3.68 -1.17 2.86
N LEU A 147 -3.15 -0.79 4.01
CA LEU A 147 -3.62 -1.25 5.30
C LEU A 147 -4.81 -0.40 5.74
N PRO A 148 -5.94 -1.01 6.17
CA PRO A 148 -7.09 -0.25 6.65
C PRO A 148 -6.80 0.48 7.96
N GLN A 149 -5.84 -0.02 8.74
CA GLN A 149 -5.38 0.62 9.98
C GLN A 149 -4.20 1.55 9.70
N ARG A 150 -4.19 2.68 10.40
CA ARG A 150 -3.05 3.61 10.41
C ARG A 150 -2.00 3.11 11.39
N LEU A 151 -0.81 2.80 10.90
CA LEU A 151 0.36 2.52 11.72
C LEU A 151 0.93 3.83 12.27
N ASP A 152 1.43 3.78 13.52
CA ASP A 152 2.22 4.86 14.08
C ASP A 152 3.65 4.80 13.51
N LEU A 153 3.95 5.69 12.57
CA LEU A 153 5.26 5.78 11.92
C LEU A 153 6.32 6.46 12.80
N GLY A 154 6.07 6.63 14.10
CA GLY A 154 6.96 7.20 15.09
C GLY A 154 7.74 6.20 15.94
N VAL A 155 8.34 6.71 17.02
CA VAL A 155 9.00 5.95 18.09
C VAL A 155 8.05 5.76 19.28
N GLY A 156 8.39 4.87 20.21
CA GLY A 156 7.61 4.62 21.44
C GLY A 156 6.82 3.33 21.39
N ASP A 157 5.88 3.13 22.31
CA ASP A 157 5.19 1.86 22.55
C ASP A 157 4.33 1.38 21.37
N ALA A 158 3.68 2.31 20.67
CA ALA A 158 2.85 2.04 19.49
C ALA A 158 3.60 2.24 18.16
N GLY A 159 4.68 3.04 18.17
CA GLY A 159 5.47 3.37 16.98
C GLY A 159 6.09 2.15 16.30
N ILE A 160 6.49 2.25 15.04
CA ILE A 160 7.20 1.17 14.34
C ILE A 160 8.71 1.42 14.19
N ILE A 161 9.19 2.64 14.43
CA ILE A 161 10.62 2.99 14.28
C ILE A 161 11.46 2.26 15.33
N GLY A 162 12.60 1.72 14.89
CA GLY A 162 13.55 0.97 15.72
C GLY A 162 13.14 -0.48 15.96
N ARG A 163 12.05 -0.95 15.36
CA ARG A 163 11.58 -2.33 15.49
C ARG A 163 12.05 -3.22 14.37
N ARG A 164 12.19 -4.48 14.71
CA ARG A 164 12.46 -5.57 13.79
C ARG A 164 11.21 -5.84 12.98
N VAL A 165 11.40 -6.02 11.69
CA VAL A 165 10.38 -6.45 10.75
C VAL A 165 10.87 -7.70 10.04
N SER A 166 9.96 -8.65 9.87
CA SER A 166 10.22 -9.90 9.16
C SER A 166 9.20 -10.07 8.06
N VAL A 167 9.66 -10.52 6.90
CA VAL A 167 8.77 -11.09 5.88
C VAL A 167 8.77 -12.60 6.07
N MET A 168 7.57 -13.16 6.08
CA MET A 168 7.29 -14.55 6.34
C MET A 168 6.60 -15.17 5.13
N MET A 169 6.86 -16.46 4.89
CA MET A 169 6.15 -17.26 3.89
C MET A 169 5.57 -18.53 4.50
N GLY A 170 4.50 -19.03 3.90
CA GLY A 170 3.91 -20.31 4.25
C GLY A 170 4.78 -21.46 3.75
N SER A 171 5.05 -22.45 4.60
CA SER A 171 5.77 -23.67 4.23
C SER A 171 5.10 -24.89 4.84
N ILE A 172 5.34 -26.07 4.24
CA ILE A 172 4.91 -27.37 4.77
C ILE A 172 5.42 -27.65 6.19
N GLN A 173 6.50 -27.01 6.60
CA GLN A 173 7.09 -27.14 7.95
C GLN A 173 6.61 -26.03 8.90
N GLY A 174 5.71 -25.16 8.45
CA GLY A 174 5.24 -23.98 9.17
C GLY A 174 5.78 -22.67 8.60
N PRO A 175 5.49 -21.54 9.25
CA PRO A 175 6.00 -20.22 8.85
C PRO A 175 7.52 -20.17 8.75
N LEU A 176 8.03 -19.65 7.63
CA LEU A 176 9.47 -19.44 7.41
C LEU A 176 9.76 -17.95 7.24
N THR A 177 10.78 -17.45 7.94
CA THR A 177 11.28 -16.09 7.76
C THR A 177 12.17 -16.03 6.53
N VAL A 178 11.76 -15.26 5.52
CA VAL A 178 12.52 -15.10 4.27
C VAL A 178 13.50 -13.96 4.34
N ALA A 179 13.13 -12.87 5.04
CA ALA A 179 13.97 -11.70 5.19
C ALA A 179 13.63 -10.93 6.46
N GLU A 180 14.60 -10.19 6.98
CA GLU A 180 14.44 -9.39 8.18
C GLU A 180 15.25 -8.09 8.12
N GLY A 181 14.80 -7.08 8.84
CA GLY A 181 15.45 -5.78 8.92
C GLY A 181 14.92 -4.95 10.09
N ILE A 182 15.45 -3.74 10.23
CA ILE A 182 14.98 -2.75 11.20
C ILE A 182 14.30 -1.60 10.46
N ILE A 183 13.16 -1.17 10.98
CA ILE A 183 12.42 -0.02 10.45
C ILE A 183 13.09 1.27 10.94
N GLY A 184 13.49 2.12 10.01
CA GLY A 184 14.05 3.45 10.23
C GLY A 184 13.23 4.55 9.55
N TRP A 185 13.69 5.79 9.72
CA TRP A 185 13.13 6.94 9.02
C TRP A 185 13.55 6.95 7.55
N ASN A 186 12.61 7.29 6.65
CA ASN A 186 12.90 7.46 5.22
C ASN A 186 13.27 8.91 4.88
#